data_AF-A0A1I5YNL5-F1
#
_entry.id   AF-A0A1I5YNL5-F1
#
_cell.length_a   1.000
_cell.length_b   1.000
_cell.length_c   1.000
_cell.angle_alpha   90.00
_cell.angle_beta   90.00
_cell.angle_gamma   90.00
#
_symmetry.space_group_name_H-M   'P 1'
#
loop_
_entity.id
_entity.type
_entity.pdbx_description
1 polymer ?
#
loop_
_entity_poly.entity_id
_entity_poly.type
_entity_poly.pdbx_seq_one_letter_code
_entity_poly.pdbx_strand_id
1 'polypeptide(L)'
;MSTRKKKPRTAKVRAQDTARQRRKRERDAQHRADVGAETFKWETYAGTRDDMECIRLAGGFEQVEEGLTLAVRYVANMARRDPAALRAALDPRNLV
;
A
#
# COMPACT_ATOMS: atom_id res chain seq x y z
N MET A 1 -18.48 36.19 16.59
CA MET A 1 -17.85 35.25 15.64
C MET A 1 -18.80 35.02 14.47
N SER A 2 -18.49 35.53 13.28
CA SER A 2 -19.35 35.44 12.09
C SER A 2 -19.26 34.05 11.45
N THR A 3 -20.34 33.28 11.49
CA THR A 3 -20.47 32.02 10.76
C THR A 3 -20.80 32.33 9.30
N ARG A 4 -19.77 32.37 8.43
CA ARG A 4 -19.96 32.49 6.97
C ARG A 4 -20.76 31.28 6.48
N LYS A 5 -22.07 31.45 6.24
CA LYS A 5 -22.93 30.46 5.57
C LYS A 5 -22.28 30.12 4.22
N LYS A 6 -21.74 28.90 4.07
CA LYS A 6 -21.15 28.41 2.81
C LYS A 6 -22.26 28.45 1.75
N LYS A 7 -22.10 29.25 0.69
CA LYS A 7 -23.04 29.29 -0.44
C LYS A 7 -23.22 27.86 -0.99
N PRO A 8 -24.45 27.42 -1.29
CA PRO A 8 -24.69 26.10 -1.84
C PRO A 8 -23.93 25.93 -3.15
N ARG A 9 -23.18 24.82 -3.30
CA ARG A 9 -22.44 24.50 -4.54
C ARG A 9 -23.45 24.43 -5.69
N THR A 10 -23.23 25.23 -6.73
CA THR A 10 -24.06 25.21 -7.94
C THR A 10 -23.88 23.89 -8.69
N ALA A 11 -24.88 23.50 -9.49
CA ALA A 11 -24.84 22.29 -10.30
C ALA A 11 -23.60 22.24 -11.22
N LYS A 12 -23.18 23.40 -11.75
CA LYS A 12 -21.97 23.57 -12.56
C LYS A 12 -20.69 23.18 -11.81
N VAL A 13 -20.54 23.61 -10.55
CA VAL A 13 -19.36 23.27 -9.73
C VAL A 13 -19.33 21.76 -9.45
N ARG A 14 -20.48 21.16 -9.14
CA ARG A 14 -20.57 19.70 -8.93
C ARG A 14 -20.18 18.92 -10.17
N ALA A 15 -20.64 19.33 -11.35
CA ALA A 15 -20.28 18.71 -12.62
C ALA A 15 -18.77 18.80 -12.90
N GLN A 16 -18.16 19.95 -12.62
CA GLN A 16 -16.72 20.17 -12.77
C GLN A 16 -15.89 19.29 -11.82
N ASP A 17 -16.32 19.17 -10.56
CA ASP A 17 -15.66 18.29 -9.58
C ASP A 17 -15.72 16.82 -10.01
N THR A 18 -16.89 16.36 -10.45
CA THR A 18 -17.07 14.98 -10.96
C THR A 18 -16.16 14.71 -12.16
N ALA A 19 -16.09 15.64 -13.12
CA ALA A 19 -15.19 15.52 -14.26
C ALA A 19 -13.72 15.49 -13.84
N ARG A 20 -13.31 16.32 -12.87
CA ARG A 20 -11.95 16.31 -12.31
C ARG A 20 -11.62 14.97 -11.65
N GLN A 21 -12.53 14.44 -10.83
CA GLN A 21 -12.34 13.15 -10.15
C GLN A 21 -12.28 12.00 -11.15
N ARG A 22 -13.12 12.03 -12.19
CA ARG A 22 -13.07 11.05 -13.28
C ARG A 22 -11.72 11.05 -13.99
N ARG A 23 -11.24 12.22 -14.42
CA ARG A 23 -9.92 12.36 -15.06
C ARG A 23 -8.77 11.90 -14.15
N LYS A 24 -8.87 12.19 -12.85
CA LYS A 24 -7.88 11.69 -11.87
C LYS A 24 -7.89 10.16 -11.85
N ARG A 25 -9.05 9.54 -11.69
CA ARG A 25 -9.19 8.07 -11.68
C ARG A 25 -8.71 7.43 -12.98
N GLU A 26 -9.00 8.04 -14.12
CA GLU A 26 -8.52 7.58 -15.43
C GLU A 26 -6.99 7.63 -15.51
N ARG A 27 -6.35 8.72 -15.07
CA ARG A 27 -4.88 8.80 -15.00
C ARG A 27 -4.28 7.78 -14.03
N ASP A 28 -4.87 7.63 -12.85
CA ASP A 28 -4.39 6.68 -11.84
C ASP A 28 -4.60 5.23 -12.31
N ALA A 29 -5.66 4.96 -13.09
CA ALA A 29 -5.89 3.66 -13.71
C ALA A 29 -4.89 3.39 -14.85
N GLN A 30 -4.63 4.38 -15.70
CA GLN A 30 -3.64 4.26 -16.77
C GLN A 30 -2.24 4.02 -16.20
N HIS A 31 -1.83 4.82 -15.22
CA HIS A 31 -0.54 4.65 -14.56
C HIS A 31 -0.40 3.27 -13.94
N ARG A 32 -1.44 2.78 -13.25
CA ARG A 32 -1.46 1.41 -12.71
C ARG A 32 -1.32 0.35 -13.79
N ALA A 33 -2.00 0.52 -14.92
CA ALA A 33 -1.86 -0.41 -16.06
C ALA A 33 -0.44 -0.37 -16.64
N ASP A 34 0.13 0.82 -16.82
CA ASP A 34 1.47 1.02 -17.40
C ASP A 34 2.57 0.38 -16.56
N VAL A 35 2.46 0.43 -15.23
CA VAL A 35 3.43 -0.17 -14.31
C VAL A 35 3.11 -1.62 -13.93
N GLY A 36 2.07 -2.22 -14.54
CA GLY A 36 1.64 -3.59 -14.25
C GLY A 36 1.20 -3.78 -12.79
N ALA A 37 0.56 -2.76 -12.21
CA ALA A 37 0.13 -2.81 -10.82
C ALA A 37 -0.96 -3.86 -10.60
N GLU A 38 -0.71 -4.80 -9.68
CA GLU A 38 -1.67 -5.78 -9.23
C GLU A 38 -2.17 -5.43 -7.82
N THR A 39 -3.46 -5.64 -7.56
CA THR A 39 -4.04 -5.45 -6.22
C THR A 39 -4.26 -6.80 -5.57
N PHE A 40 -3.58 -7.04 -4.45
CA PHE A 40 -3.77 -8.23 -3.63
C PHE A 40 -4.58 -7.87 -2.38
N LYS A 41 -5.70 -8.58 -2.17
CA LYS A 41 -6.50 -8.49 -0.94
C LYS A 41 -6.25 -9.74 -0.10
N TRP A 42 -5.85 -9.55 1.15
CA TRP A 42 -5.69 -10.62 2.12
C TRP A 42 -6.22 -10.24 3.50
N GLU A 43 -6.56 -11.25 4.27
CA GLU A 43 -6.95 -11.13 5.67
C GLU A 43 -5.76 -11.49 6.55
N THR A 44 -5.51 -10.69 7.58
CA THR A 44 -4.36 -10.84 8.49
C THR A 44 -4.82 -10.62 9.92
N TYR A 45 -4.21 -11.32 10.87
CA TYR A 45 -4.52 -11.18 12.28
C TYR A 45 -3.68 -10.06 12.93
N ALA A 46 -4.03 -9.69 14.17
CA ALA A 46 -3.40 -8.58 14.89
C ALA A 46 -1.87 -8.70 14.95
N GLY A 47 -1.32 -9.87 15.25
CA GLY A 47 0.14 -10.08 15.32
C GLY A 47 0.84 -9.76 14.00
N THR A 48 0.33 -10.26 12.87
CA THR A 48 0.91 -9.96 11.55
C THR A 48 0.83 -8.46 11.23
N ARG A 49 -0.25 -7.77 11.64
CA ARG A 49 -0.36 -6.32 11.47
C ARG A 49 0.70 -5.57 12.28
N ASP A 50 0.99 -6.03 13.50
CA ASP A 50 2.02 -5.43 14.36
C ASP A 50 3.41 -5.67 13.77
N ASP A 51 3.67 -6.85 13.21
CA ASP A 51 4.93 -7.16 12.50
C ASP A 51 5.13 -6.25 11.28
N MET A 52 4.08 -6.01 10.51
CA MET A 52 4.11 -5.08 9.37
C MET A 52 4.48 -3.66 9.80
N GLU A 53 3.94 -3.20 10.92
CA GLU A 53 4.24 -1.88 11.47
C GLU A 53 5.67 -1.83 12.04
N CYS A 54 6.14 -2.91 12.66
CA CYS A 54 7.53 -3.04 13.09
C CYS A 54 8.49 -2.89 11.90
N ILE A 55 8.22 -3.56 10.77
CA ILE A 55 8.98 -3.41 9.52
C ILE A 55 8.98 -1.95 9.05
N ARG A 56 7.81 -1.29 9.05
CA ARG A 56 7.68 0.11 8.64
C ARG A 56 8.56 1.04 9.49
N LEU A 57 8.49 0.89 10.81
CA LEU A 57 9.24 1.72 11.76
C LEU A 57 10.73 1.45 11.69
N ALA A 58 11.16 0.18 11.70
CA ALA A 58 12.57 -0.20 11.67
C ALA A 58 13.26 0.21 10.37
N GLY A 59 12.54 0.15 9.25
CA GLY A 59 13.04 0.58 7.94
C GLY A 59 12.91 2.08 7.65
N GLY A 60 12.23 2.85 8.52
CA GLY A 60 12.00 4.28 8.32
C GLY A 60 11.07 4.60 7.13
N PHE A 61 10.15 3.70 6.81
CA PHE A 61 9.25 3.86 5.66
C PHE A 61 8.03 4.70 6.00
N GLU A 62 7.55 5.48 5.03
CA GLU A 62 6.32 6.28 5.19
C GLU A 62 5.07 5.39 5.24
N GLN A 63 5.08 4.30 4.47
CA GLN A 63 3.96 3.37 4.31
C GLN A 63 4.42 1.93 4.54
N VAL A 64 3.53 1.09 5.08
CA VAL A 64 3.79 -0.34 5.34
C VAL A 64 4.11 -1.06 4.02
N GLU A 65 3.39 -0.73 2.95
CA GLU A 65 3.46 -1.37 1.65
C GLU A 65 4.86 -1.25 1.02
N GLU A 66 5.58 -0.16 1.29
CA GLU A 66 6.96 0.02 0.83
C GLU A 66 7.90 -0.99 1.51
N GLY A 67 7.82 -1.09 2.84
CA GLY A 67 8.59 -2.06 3.61
C GLY A 67 8.29 -3.50 3.21
N LEU A 68 7.01 -3.83 3.01
CA LEU A 68 6.60 -5.15 2.53
C LEU A 68 7.12 -5.47 1.13
N THR A 69 7.08 -4.51 0.21
CA THR A 69 7.62 -4.67 -1.15
C THR A 69 9.10 -5.03 -1.11
N LEU A 70 9.88 -4.34 -0.27
CA LEU A 70 11.30 -4.61 -0.13
C LEU A 70 11.58 -5.93 0.58
N ALA A 71 10.83 -6.25 1.65
CA ALA A 71 10.94 -7.52 2.36
C ALA A 71 10.67 -8.70 1.43
N VAL A 72 9.60 -8.67 0.64
CA VAL A 72 9.28 -9.72 -0.33
C VAL A 72 10.39 -9.86 -1.37
N ARG A 73 10.92 -8.75 -1.90
CA ARG A 73 12.04 -8.79 -2.86
C ARG A 73 13.31 -9.39 -2.27
N TYR A 74 13.61 -9.06 -1.01
CA TYR A 74 14.76 -9.61 -0.30
C TYR A 74 14.61 -11.13 -0.09
N VAL A 75 13.47 -11.57 0.45
CA VAL A 75 13.15 -12.98 0.69
C VAL A 75 13.14 -13.76 -0.63
N ALA A 76 12.59 -13.21 -1.71
CA ALA A 76 12.62 -13.83 -3.03
C ALA A 76 14.04 -13.94 -3.61
N ASN A 77 14.91 -12.95 -3.35
CA ASN A 77 16.31 -13.02 -3.76
C ASN A 77 17.04 -14.12 -2.98
N MET A 78 16.82 -14.21 -1.66
CA MET A 78 17.32 -15.30 -0.83
C MET A 78 16.86 -16.66 -1.36
N ALA A 79 15.57 -16.81 -1.68
CA ALA A 79 15.01 -18.04 -2.23
C ALA A 79 15.71 -18.51 -3.52
N ARG A 80 16.04 -17.57 -4.42
CA ARG A 80 16.70 -17.88 -5.70
C ARG A 80 18.17 -18.24 -5.53
N ARG A 81 18.85 -17.64 -4.57
CA ARG A 81 20.31 -17.83 -4.35
C ARG A 81 20.61 -18.99 -3.41
N ASP A 82 19.82 -19.14 -2.36
CA ASP A 82 19.98 -20.15 -1.32
C ASP A 82 18.60 -20.56 -0.74
N PRO A 83 17.96 -21.58 -1.32
CA PRO A 83 16.71 -22.12 -0.81
C PRO A 83 16.82 -22.76 0.58
N ALA A 84 18.01 -23.16 1.04
CA ALA A 84 18.18 -23.72 2.38
C ALA A 84 18.19 -22.61 3.44
N ALA A 85 18.87 -21.50 3.17
CA ALA A 85 18.83 -20.31 4.03
C ALA A 85 17.40 -19.78 4.20
N LEU A 86 16.61 -19.72 3.12
CA LEU A 86 15.20 -19.33 3.21
C LEU A 86 14.42 -20.24 4.18
N ARG A 87 14.58 -21.56 4.03
CA ARG A 87 13.86 -22.54 4.88
C ARG A 87 14.23 -22.40 6.34
N ALA A 88 15.50 -22.14 6.65
CA ALA A 88 15.94 -21.90 8.01
C ALA A 88 15.38 -20.58 8.57
N ALA A 89 15.38 -19.51 7.77
CA ALA A 89 14.88 -18.20 8.16
C ALA A 89 13.36 -18.16 8.40
N LEU A 90 12.60 -18.97 7.65
CA LEU A 90 11.15 -19.07 7.76
C LEU A 90 10.68 -20.31 8.56
N ASP A 91 11.57 -20.94 9.34
CA ASP A 91 11.15 -21.97 10.30
C ASP A 91 10.25 -21.32 11.36
N PRO A 92 9.00 -21.78 11.55
CA PRO A 92 8.07 -21.21 12.53
C PRO A 92 8.62 -21.16 13.95
N ARG A 93 9.59 -22.01 14.29
CA ARG A 93 10.24 -22.03 15.60
C ARG A 93 11.11 -20.79 15.85
N ASN A 94 11.47 -20.06 14.81
CA ASN A 94 12.29 -18.85 14.85
C ASN A 94 11.45 -17.56 14.75
N LEU A 95 10.12 -17.67 14.56
CA LEU A 95 9.21 -16.53 14.31
C LEU A 95 8.42 -16.11 15.57
N VAL A 96 9.00 -16.32 16.75
CA VAL A 96 8.36 -16.08 18.07
C VAL A 96 8.99 -14.90 18.78
#